data_AF-A0AAW2W2D1-F1
#
_entry.id   AF-A0AAW2W2D1-F1
#
_cell.length_a   1.000
_cell.length_b   1.000
_cell.length_c   1.000
_cell.angle_alpha   90.00
_cell.angle_beta   90.00
_cell.angle_gamma   90.00
#
_symmetry.space_group_name_H-M   'P 1'
#
loop_
_entity.id
_entity.type
_entity.pdbx_description
1 polymer ?
#
loop_
_entity_poly.entity_id
_entity_poly.type
_entity_poly.pdbx_seq_one_letter_code
_entity_poly.pdbx_strand_id
1 'polypeptide(L)'
;MAAVLIVPVFMILVLLLNLTIKIRRKLTKKSLNLPPGSYGWPILGETMEFLRAGLEGTPEKFIKERSEKYKSQVFKTSLMGEPMVVLCGAAGNKFLFSNENKLVTVWWPSSVKQLLGHCLATSGGDEGKQMRKMVSYFVSPDAFTRLYIRTMDLVSQQHIKTHWQGKEEVKISPTIKLYTFELACRLFMSLEDQEQISKLVTLFNVFLKGIISVPANFPGTRFYKAKRATSAIKNQLQKIVRQRRAALEHRTAVPSQDLLSHLLVAPDENGKFMSEPVIVNNILMLLFCWP
;
A
#
# COMPACT_ATOMS: atom_id res chain seq x y z
N MET A 1 -6.57 -11.19 43.49
CA MET A 1 -6.01 -12.54 43.25
C MET A 1 -6.35 -13.11 41.87
N ALA A 2 -7.54 -12.87 41.29
CA ALA A 2 -7.89 -13.40 39.96
C ALA A 2 -6.97 -12.93 38.81
N ALA A 3 -6.51 -11.67 38.81
CA ALA A 3 -5.62 -11.14 37.76
C ALA A 3 -4.21 -11.78 37.74
N VAL A 4 -3.74 -12.31 38.88
CA VAL A 4 -2.40 -12.90 39.01
C VAL A 4 -2.32 -14.28 38.33
N LEU A 5 -3.45 -14.98 38.23
CA LEU A 5 -3.53 -16.30 37.59
C LEU A 5 -3.79 -16.23 36.07
N ILE A 6 -4.26 -15.09 35.56
CA ILE A 6 -4.55 -14.94 34.12
C ILE A 6 -3.27 -14.98 33.28
N VAL A 7 -2.20 -14.34 33.74
CA VAL A 7 -0.92 -14.28 33.03
C VAL A 7 -0.26 -15.67 32.86
N PRO A 8 -0.08 -16.49 33.93
CA PRO A 8 0.51 -17.82 33.78
C PRO A 8 -0.38 -18.77 32.96
N VAL A 9 -1.70 -18.71 33.11
CA VAL A 9 -2.64 -19.53 32.31
C VAL A 9 -2.55 -19.15 30.82
N PHE A 10 -2.50 -17.86 30.49
CA PHE A 10 -2.32 -17.40 29.12
C PHE A 10 -0.98 -17.86 28.54
N MET A 11 0.11 -17.80 29.30
CA MET A 11 1.43 -18.28 28.89
C MET A 11 1.44 -19.78 28.61
N ILE A 12 0.79 -20.59 29.45
CA ILE A 12 0.63 -22.03 29.23
C ILE A 12 -0.19 -22.30 27.98
N LEU A 13 -1.29 -21.56 27.76
CA LEU A 13 -2.12 -21.71 26.55
C LEU A 13 -1.33 -21.40 25.27
N VAL A 14 -0.51 -20.34 25.28
CA VAL A 14 0.37 -19.98 24.17
C VAL A 14 1.44 -21.05 23.93
N LEU A 15 2.01 -21.62 25.00
CA LEU A 15 2.97 -22.73 24.92
C LEU A 15 2.34 -23.98 24.32
N LEU A 16 1.15 -24.38 24.77
CA LEU A 16 0.41 -25.53 24.25
C LEU A 16 -0.01 -25.31 22.79
N LEU A 17 -0.44 -24.10 22.44
CA LEU A 17 -0.75 -23.73 21.05
C LEU A 17 0.51 -23.82 20.16
N ASN A 18 1.65 -23.32 20.63
CA ASN A 18 2.92 -23.41 19.92
C ASN A 18 3.39 -24.86 19.74
N LEU A 19 3.22 -25.69 20.78
CA LEU A 19 3.58 -27.11 20.75
C LEU A 19 2.69 -27.87 19.76
N THR A 20 1.38 -27.67 19.81
CA THR A 20 0.42 -28.31 18.90
C THR A 20 0.64 -27.89 17.46
N ILE A 21 0.94 -26.60 17.18
CA ILE A 21 1.31 -26.13 15.84
C ILE A 21 2.60 -26.79 15.36
N LYS A 22 3.63 -26.89 16.22
CA LYS A 22 4.90 -27.57 15.88
C LYS A 22 4.68 -29.04 15.56
N ILE A 23 3.89 -29.75 16.38
CA ILE A 23 3.57 -31.16 16.20
C ILE A 23 2.78 -31.37 14.90
N ARG A 24 1.73 -30.57 14.66
CA ARG A 24 0.97 -30.62 13.39
C ARG A 24 1.85 -30.39 12.17
N ARG A 25 2.72 -29.38 12.20
CA ARG A 25 3.67 -29.09 11.10
C ARG A 25 4.66 -30.23 10.86
N LYS A 26 5.03 -30.97 11.90
CA LYS A 26 5.92 -32.14 11.79
C LYS A 26 5.17 -33.34 11.20
N LEU A 27 3.89 -33.51 11.52
CA LEU A 27 3.03 -34.60 11.04
C LEU A 27 2.55 -34.39 9.59
N THR A 28 2.37 -33.15 9.12
CA THR A 28 1.93 -32.85 7.75
C THR A 28 3.08 -32.81 6.72
N LYS A 29 4.28 -33.25 7.09
CA LYS A 29 5.48 -33.16 6.26
C LYS A 29 5.46 -34.23 5.15
N LYS A 30 4.68 -34.01 4.08
CA LYS A 30 4.98 -34.64 2.77
C LYS A 30 6.37 -34.18 2.32
N SER A 31 7.16 -35.09 1.76
CA SER A 31 8.51 -34.82 1.23
C SER A 31 8.45 -33.94 -0.02
N LEU A 32 8.14 -32.66 0.17
CA LEU A 32 8.27 -31.64 -0.85
C LEU A 32 9.72 -31.14 -0.84
N ASN A 33 10.35 -31.05 -2.02
CA ASN A 33 11.66 -30.44 -2.22
C ASN A 33 11.58 -28.92 -2.04
N LEU A 34 11.33 -28.47 -0.81
CA LEU A 34 11.22 -27.06 -0.47
C LEU A 34 12.62 -26.44 -0.31
N PRO A 35 12.78 -25.14 -0.62
CA PRO A 35 14.01 -24.42 -0.35
C PRO A 35 14.44 -24.52 1.13
N PRO A 36 15.74 -24.36 1.42
CA PRO A 36 16.23 -24.23 2.79
C PRO A 36 15.57 -23.02 3.46
N GLY A 37 15.43 -23.03 4.78
CA GLY A 37 14.83 -21.90 5.50
C GLY A 37 14.02 -22.28 6.72
N SER A 38 13.59 -21.26 7.46
CA SER A 38 12.82 -21.38 8.70
C SER A 38 11.55 -20.54 8.62
N TYR A 39 10.42 -21.08 9.07
CA TYR A 39 9.20 -20.31 9.22
C TYR A 39 9.16 -19.45 10.50
N GLY A 40 10.25 -19.40 11.28
CA GLY A 40 10.34 -18.56 12.48
C GLY A 40 9.32 -18.93 13.58
N TRP A 41 8.87 -17.92 14.32
CA TRP A 41 7.91 -18.05 15.41
C TRP A 41 6.54 -18.52 14.90
N PRO A 42 5.77 -19.28 15.69
CA PRO A 42 4.38 -19.58 15.32
C PRO A 42 3.58 -18.29 15.16
N ILE A 43 2.72 -18.24 14.13
CA ILE A 43 1.88 -17.09 13.73
C ILE A 43 2.68 -15.88 13.22
N LEU A 44 3.67 -15.36 13.97
CA LEU A 44 4.41 -14.16 13.59
C LEU A 44 5.56 -14.42 12.61
N GLY A 45 6.03 -15.65 12.52
CA GLY A 45 7.15 -16.02 11.66
C GLY A 45 8.42 -15.25 11.99
N GLU A 46 9.03 -14.66 10.96
CA GLU A 46 10.19 -13.77 11.07
C GLU A 46 9.81 -12.29 10.85
N THR A 47 8.50 -11.97 10.87
CA THR A 47 7.96 -10.63 10.56
C THR A 47 8.57 -9.51 11.40
N MET A 48 8.77 -9.74 12.70
CA MET A 48 9.30 -8.72 13.59
C MET A 48 10.74 -8.34 13.26
N GLU A 49 11.54 -9.31 12.84
CA GLU A 49 12.93 -9.09 12.45
C GLU A 49 13.00 -8.36 11.10
N PHE A 50 12.15 -8.78 10.15
CA PHE A 50 11.99 -8.08 8.87
C PHE A 50 11.56 -6.61 9.05
N LEU A 51 10.52 -6.37 9.87
CA LEU A 51 10.04 -5.01 10.15
C LEU A 51 11.08 -4.18 10.91
N ARG A 52 11.81 -4.79 11.85
CA ARG A 52 12.89 -4.11 12.58
C ARG A 52 14.01 -3.67 11.64
N ALA A 53 14.48 -4.55 10.77
CA ALA A 53 15.50 -4.22 9.77
C ALA A 53 15.08 -3.02 8.88
N GLY A 54 13.81 -2.99 8.47
CA GLY A 54 13.24 -1.86 7.75
C GLY A 54 13.19 -0.56 8.57
N LEU A 55 12.81 -0.63 9.85
CA LEU A 55 12.77 0.53 10.76
C LEU A 55 14.17 1.07 11.11
N GLU A 56 15.17 0.20 11.17
CA GLU A 56 16.58 0.55 11.40
C GLU A 56 17.27 1.09 10.14
N GLY A 57 16.56 1.15 9.00
CA GLY A 57 17.11 1.66 7.73
C GLY A 57 18.03 0.68 7.01
N THR A 58 17.99 -0.61 7.36
CA THR A 58 18.79 -1.67 6.73
C THR A 58 17.89 -2.83 6.25
N PRO A 59 16.86 -2.57 5.41
CA PRO A 59 15.91 -3.60 4.99
C PRO A 59 16.56 -4.81 4.29
N GLU A 60 17.68 -4.60 3.60
CA GLU A 60 18.47 -5.63 2.93
C GLU A 60 19.14 -6.61 3.90
N LYS A 61 19.38 -6.20 5.14
CA LYS A 61 20.04 -7.02 6.17
C LYS A 61 19.31 -8.34 6.38
N PHE A 62 17.99 -8.30 6.48
CA PHE A 62 17.17 -9.50 6.63
C PHE A 62 17.43 -10.51 5.51
N ILE A 63 17.41 -10.05 4.26
CA ILE A 63 17.60 -10.92 3.09
C ILE A 63 19.03 -11.45 3.03
N LYS A 64 20.02 -10.58 3.27
CA LYS A 64 21.45 -10.92 3.24
C LYS A 64 21.81 -11.99 4.28
N GLU A 65 21.39 -11.79 5.53
CA GLU A 65 21.66 -12.73 6.62
C GLU A 65 21.08 -14.13 6.35
N ARG A 66 19.88 -14.21 5.76
CA ARG A 66 19.26 -15.50 5.40
C ARG A 66 19.96 -16.15 4.21
N SER A 67 20.30 -15.37 3.19
CA SER A 67 21.03 -15.88 2.02
C SER A 67 22.38 -16.48 2.44
N GLU A 68 23.11 -15.82 3.34
CA GLU A 68 24.40 -16.29 3.87
C GLU A 68 24.23 -17.49 4.78
N LYS A 69 23.29 -17.45 5.73
CA LYS A 69 23.00 -18.53 6.68
C LYS A 69 22.63 -19.83 5.98
N TYR A 70 21.81 -19.76 4.94
CA TYR A 70 21.35 -20.93 4.19
C TYR A 70 22.23 -21.26 2.99
N LYS A 71 23.27 -20.45 2.72
CA LYS A 71 24.16 -20.55 1.54
C LYS A 71 23.37 -20.73 0.24
N SER A 72 22.28 -19.99 0.11
CA SER A 72 21.32 -20.15 -0.98
C SER A 72 20.69 -18.81 -1.35
N GLN A 73 20.57 -18.55 -2.65
CA GLN A 73 19.82 -17.41 -3.19
C GLN A 73 18.30 -17.63 -3.13
N VAL A 74 17.85 -18.83 -2.77
CA VAL A 74 16.42 -19.15 -2.61
C VAL A 74 16.19 -19.75 -1.23
N PHE A 75 15.34 -19.13 -0.44
CA PHE A 75 15.02 -19.63 0.90
C PHE A 75 13.55 -19.43 1.26
N LYS A 76 13.03 -20.27 2.17
CA LYS A 76 11.68 -20.12 2.71
C LYS A 76 11.69 -19.37 4.04
N THR A 77 10.65 -18.58 4.26
CA THR A 77 10.40 -17.84 5.49
C THR A 77 8.89 -17.75 5.77
N SER A 78 8.51 -17.14 6.89
CA SER A 78 7.13 -16.72 7.12
C SER A 78 7.10 -15.24 7.48
N LEU A 79 6.36 -14.44 6.71
CA LEU A 79 6.17 -13.01 6.95
C LEU A 79 4.68 -12.70 6.98
N MET A 80 4.27 -11.84 7.91
CA MET A 80 2.89 -11.40 8.14
C MET A 80 1.89 -12.56 8.30
N GLY A 81 2.33 -13.69 8.86
CA GLY A 81 1.51 -14.88 9.05
C GLY A 81 1.47 -15.85 7.87
N GLU A 82 2.10 -15.50 6.76
CA GLU A 82 2.05 -16.28 5.53
C GLU A 82 3.39 -16.97 5.26
N PRO A 83 3.40 -18.24 4.80
CA PRO A 83 4.61 -18.90 4.32
C PRO A 83 5.03 -18.30 2.97
N MET A 84 6.32 -18.00 2.81
CA MET A 84 6.86 -17.33 1.62
C MET A 84 8.17 -17.98 1.18
N VAL A 85 8.47 -17.85 -0.12
CA VAL A 85 9.79 -18.15 -0.68
C VAL A 85 10.38 -16.84 -1.19
N VAL A 86 11.59 -16.53 -0.75
CA VAL A 86 12.36 -15.38 -1.20
C VAL A 86 13.32 -15.86 -2.29
N LEU A 87 13.27 -15.20 -3.44
CA LEU A 87 14.17 -15.39 -4.56
C LEU A 87 15.11 -14.18 -4.62
N CYS A 88 16.40 -14.41 -4.41
CA CYS A 88 17.42 -13.38 -4.41
C CYS A 88 18.14 -13.30 -5.75
N GLY A 89 18.72 -12.13 -6.03
CA GLY A 89 19.55 -11.89 -7.21
C GLY A 89 18.78 -11.73 -8.52
N ALA A 90 19.52 -11.39 -9.58
CA ALA A 90 18.94 -11.06 -10.88
C ALA A 90 18.16 -12.23 -11.52
N ALA A 91 18.63 -13.47 -11.34
CA ALA A 91 17.94 -14.66 -11.87
C ALA A 91 16.57 -14.87 -11.22
N GLY A 92 16.48 -14.71 -9.90
CA GLY A 92 15.22 -14.79 -9.15
C GLY A 92 14.23 -13.70 -9.56
N ASN A 93 14.73 -12.46 -9.67
CA ASN A 93 13.93 -11.33 -10.14
C ASN A 93 13.43 -11.55 -11.58
N LYS A 94 14.30 -11.98 -12.49
CA LYS A 94 13.92 -12.30 -13.88
C LYS A 94 12.86 -13.39 -13.92
N PHE A 95 13.00 -14.44 -13.12
CA PHE A 95 11.99 -15.50 -13.02
C PHE A 95 10.62 -14.95 -12.60
N LEU A 96 10.56 -14.13 -11.55
CA LEU A 96 9.29 -13.54 -11.08
C LEU A 96 8.68 -12.62 -12.15
N PHE A 97 9.44 -11.63 -12.63
CA PHE A 97 8.91 -10.61 -13.53
C PHE A 97 8.60 -11.12 -14.95
N SER A 98 9.27 -12.17 -15.43
CA SER A 98 8.98 -12.77 -16.75
C SER A 98 7.76 -13.70 -16.74
N ASN A 99 7.30 -14.11 -15.55
CA ASN A 99 6.22 -15.07 -15.36
C ASN A 99 4.98 -14.49 -14.65
N GLU A 100 4.89 -13.16 -14.57
CA GLU A 100 3.71 -12.43 -14.09
C GLU A 100 2.46 -12.83 -14.91
N ASN A 101 1.39 -13.23 -14.22
CA ASN A 101 0.15 -13.81 -14.77
C ASN A 101 0.33 -15.12 -15.55
N LYS A 102 1.47 -15.80 -15.45
CA LYS A 102 1.72 -17.14 -16.03
C LYS A 102 1.94 -18.21 -14.96
N LEU A 103 2.94 -17.98 -14.11
CA LEU A 103 3.28 -18.87 -12.99
C LEU A 103 3.07 -18.19 -11.63
N VAL A 104 3.09 -16.86 -11.62
CA VAL A 104 2.93 -16.04 -10.41
C VAL A 104 1.95 -14.91 -10.66
N THR A 105 1.36 -14.40 -9.59
CA THR A 105 0.44 -13.24 -9.63
C THR A 105 0.80 -12.31 -8.48
N VAL A 106 0.62 -10.99 -8.68
CA VAL A 106 0.72 -10.01 -7.59
C VAL A 106 -0.03 -10.47 -6.34
N TRP A 107 0.68 -10.43 -5.22
CA TRP A 107 0.14 -10.70 -3.90
C TRP A 107 0.41 -9.52 -2.98
N TRP A 108 -0.57 -9.20 -2.13
CA TRP A 108 -0.45 -8.20 -1.07
C TRP A 108 -0.91 -8.79 0.26
N PRO A 109 -0.33 -8.34 1.39
CA PRO A 109 -0.79 -8.72 2.71
C PRO A 109 -2.27 -8.42 2.92
N SER A 110 -2.93 -9.23 3.76
CA SER A 110 -4.35 -9.05 4.08
C SER A 110 -4.67 -7.66 4.62
N SER A 111 -3.77 -7.05 5.38
CA SER A 111 -3.94 -5.67 5.88
C SER A 111 -4.03 -4.66 4.75
N VAL A 112 -3.14 -4.74 3.76
CA VAL A 112 -3.16 -3.88 2.57
C VAL A 112 -4.45 -4.09 1.77
N LYS A 113 -4.82 -5.35 1.49
CA LYS A 113 -6.06 -5.69 0.75
C LYS A 113 -7.31 -5.16 1.45
N GLN A 114 -7.42 -5.31 2.77
CA GLN A 114 -8.59 -4.85 3.52
C GLN A 114 -8.73 -3.33 3.56
N LEU A 115 -7.61 -2.59 3.56
CA LEU A 115 -7.65 -1.12 3.62
C LEU A 115 -7.83 -0.51 2.23
N LEU A 116 -6.98 -0.88 1.26
CA LEU A 116 -7.10 -0.36 -0.11
C LEU A 116 -8.41 -0.83 -0.77
N GLY A 117 -8.83 -2.07 -0.52
CA GLY A 117 -9.97 -2.69 -1.20
C GLY A 117 -9.60 -3.09 -2.62
N HIS A 118 -10.61 -3.15 -3.50
CA HIS A 118 -10.44 -3.52 -4.89
C HIS A 118 -9.95 -2.32 -5.72
N CYS A 119 -8.69 -2.36 -6.14
CA CYS A 119 -7.99 -1.32 -6.91
C CYS A 119 -6.86 -1.91 -7.77
N LEU A 120 -6.15 -1.07 -8.52
CA LEU A 120 -5.04 -1.42 -9.39
C LEU A 120 -4.00 -2.35 -8.74
N ALA A 121 -3.61 -2.04 -7.50
CA ALA A 121 -2.56 -2.77 -6.80
C ALA A 121 -3.02 -4.17 -6.35
N THR A 122 -4.30 -4.32 -6.01
CA THR A 122 -4.86 -5.55 -5.44
C THR A 122 -5.58 -6.43 -6.47
N SER A 123 -5.68 -5.97 -7.71
CA SER A 123 -6.31 -6.69 -8.82
C SER A 123 -5.25 -7.39 -9.68
N GLY A 124 -5.37 -8.71 -9.81
CA GLY A 124 -4.50 -9.55 -10.64
C GLY A 124 -5.12 -9.89 -11.99
N GLY A 125 -4.40 -10.66 -12.81
CA GLY A 125 -4.94 -11.18 -14.07
C GLY A 125 -5.34 -10.10 -15.06
N ASP A 126 -6.34 -10.39 -15.88
CA ASP A 126 -6.78 -9.52 -16.97
C ASP A 126 -7.47 -8.25 -16.47
N GLU A 127 -8.22 -8.32 -15.37
CA GLU A 127 -8.79 -7.15 -14.72
C GLU A 127 -7.71 -6.15 -14.27
N GLY A 128 -6.65 -6.64 -13.62
CA GLY A 128 -5.51 -5.80 -13.26
C GLY A 128 -4.79 -5.19 -14.46
N LYS A 129 -4.66 -5.93 -15.58
CA LYS A 129 -4.10 -5.38 -16.84
C LYS A 129 -4.99 -4.28 -17.41
N GLN A 130 -6.30 -4.48 -17.40
CA GLN A 130 -7.27 -3.51 -17.91
C GLN A 130 -7.26 -2.23 -17.07
N MET A 131 -7.25 -2.34 -15.73
CA MET A 131 -7.09 -1.19 -14.85
C MET A 131 -5.77 -0.45 -15.08
N ARG A 132 -4.66 -1.17 -15.29
CA ARG A 132 -3.36 -0.57 -15.62
C ARG A 132 -3.41 0.20 -16.93
N LYS A 133 -4.08 -0.32 -17.94
CA LYS A 133 -4.24 0.37 -19.22
C LYS A 133 -5.00 1.70 -19.06
N MET A 134 -6.08 1.71 -18.29
CA MET A 134 -6.83 2.95 -18.01
C MET A 134 -5.99 4.00 -17.29
N VAL A 135 -5.22 3.62 -16.27
CA VAL A 135 -4.34 4.56 -15.55
C VAL A 135 -3.13 4.98 -16.39
N SER A 136 -2.65 4.12 -17.30
CA SER A 136 -1.45 4.37 -18.11
C SER A 136 -1.57 5.60 -19.02
N TYR A 137 -2.78 5.90 -19.49
CA TYR A 137 -3.04 7.09 -20.29
C TYR A 137 -2.64 8.38 -19.56
N PHE A 138 -2.88 8.42 -18.25
CA PHE A 138 -2.58 9.58 -17.43
C PHE A 138 -1.10 9.69 -17.06
N VAL A 139 -0.30 8.64 -17.22
CA VAL A 139 1.18 8.71 -17.11
C VAL A 139 1.87 8.77 -18.47
N SER A 140 1.12 9.08 -19.53
CA SER A 140 1.67 9.24 -20.87
C SER A 140 2.51 10.53 -21.00
N PRO A 141 3.46 10.57 -21.95
CA PRO A 141 4.20 11.81 -22.25
C PRO A 141 3.28 12.99 -22.58
N ASP A 142 2.16 12.76 -23.26
CA ASP A 142 1.19 13.82 -23.59
C ASP A 142 0.52 14.40 -22.34
N ALA A 143 0.07 13.54 -21.41
CA ALA A 143 -0.47 13.97 -20.12
C ALA A 143 0.57 14.76 -19.31
N PHE A 144 1.83 14.31 -19.32
CA PHE A 144 2.93 15.00 -18.67
C PHE A 144 3.11 16.43 -19.21
N THR A 145 3.22 16.58 -20.53
CA THR A 145 3.44 17.88 -21.17
C THR A 145 2.26 18.84 -20.96
N ARG A 146 1.02 18.35 -21.05
CA ARG A 146 -0.18 19.21 -21.00
C ARG A 146 -0.62 19.57 -19.58
N LEU A 147 -0.58 18.62 -18.65
CA LEU A 147 -1.21 18.77 -17.33
C LEU A 147 -0.17 18.93 -16.22
N TYR A 148 0.93 18.19 -16.28
CA TYR A 148 1.80 18.03 -15.13
C TYR A 148 2.79 19.17 -15.00
N ILE A 149 3.46 19.58 -16.08
CA ILE A 149 4.50 20.61 -16.01
C ILE A 149 3.98 21.89 -15.35
N ARG A 150 2.85 22.42 -15.84
CA ARG A 150 2.23 23.63 -15.26
C ARG A 150 1.83 23.43 -13.81
N THR A 151 1.23 22.29 -13.48
CA THR A 151 0.75 22.01 -12.13
C THR A 151 1.91 21.86 -11.14
N MET A 152 2.96 21.15 -11.54
CA MET A 152 4.18 20.96 -10.76
C MET A 152 4.86 22.30 -10.51
N ASP A 153 5.00 23.15 -11.52
CA ASP A 153 5.60 24.48 -11.35
C ASP A 153 4.81 25.34 -10.35
N LEU A 154 3.49 25.46 -10.54
CA LEU A 154 2.62 26.23 -9.66
C LEU A 154 2.66 25.73 -8.21
N VAL A 155 2.49 24.43 -7.99
CA VAL A 155 2.51 23.84 -6.63
C VAL A 155 3.90 23.99 -6.00
N SER A 156 4.98 23.84 -6.76
CA SER A 156 6.35 23.99 -6.25
C SER A 156 6.63 25.42 -5.80
N GLN A 157 6.28 26.41 -6.63
CA GLN A 157 6.47 27.82 -6.27
C GLN A 157 5.68 28.20 -5.02
N GLN A 158 4.41 27.79 -4.95
CA GLN A 158 3.57 28.02 -3.78
C GLN A 158 4.13 27.34 -2.53
N HIS A 159 4.56 26.08 -2.65
CA HIS A 159 5.11 25.33 -1.54
C HIS A 159 6.41 25.94 -1.02
N ILE A 160 7.31 26.39 -1.91
CA ILE A 160 8.55 27.10 -1.53
C ILE A 160 8.21 28.41 -0.82
N LYS A 161 7.30 29.21 -1.36
CA LYS A 161 6.88 30.48 -0.76
C LYS A 161 6.30 30.30 0.64
N THR A 162 5.47 29.29 0.84
CA THR A 162 4.77 29.07 2.12
C THR A 162 5.62 28.34 3.16
N HIS A 163 6.41 27.35 2.74
CA HIS A 163 7.07 26.44 3.69
C HIS A 163 8.59 26.64 3.81
N TRP A 164 9.23 27.36 2.89
CA TRP A 164 10.69 27.50 2.84
C TRP A 164 11.16 28.93 3.02
N GLN A 165 10.58 29.87 2.26
CA GLN A 165 11.01 31.27 2.28
C GLN A 165 10.81 31.89 3.67
N GLY A 166 11.82 32.65 4.12
CA GLY A 166 11.79 33.36 5.41
C GLY A 166 12.00 32.47 6.63
N LYS A 167 12.34 31.18 6.48
CA LYS A 167 12.68 30.30 7.59
C LYS A 167 14.19 30.10 7.69
N GLU A 168 14.72 30.23 8.91
CA GLU A 168 16.14 29.95 9.21
C GLU A 168 16.46 28.45 9.08
N GLU A 169 15.50 27.58 9.43
CA GLU A 169 15.64 26.13 9.36
C GLU A 169 14.39 25.49 8.74
N VAL A 170 14.60 24.51 7.86
CA VAL A 170 13.52 23.72 7.23
C VAL A 170 13.77 22.23 7.44
N LYS A 171 12.81 21.55 8.06
CA LYS A 171 12.83 20.08 8.19
C LYS A 171 12.45 19.44 6.86
N ILE A 172 13.44 18.99 6.09
CA ILE A 172 13.25 18.48 4.72
C ILE A 172 12.23 17.34 4.63
N SER A 173 12.34 16.31 5.48
CA SER A 173 11.48 15.13 5.39
C SER A 173 9.97 15.43 5.50
N PRO A 174 9.46 16.10 6.56
CA PRO A 174 8.04 16.44 6.64
C PRO A 174 7.61 17.44 5.55
N THR A 175 8.47 18.39 5.18
CA THR A 175 8.15 19.41 4.17
C THR A 175 7.98 18.79 2.79
N ILE A 176 8.90 17.93 2.36
CA ILE A 176 8.81 17.25 1.05
C ILE A 176 7.64 16.26 1.02
N LYS A 177 7.33 15.55 2.11
CA LYS A 177 6.15 14.67 2.17
C LYS A 177 4.84 15.44 2.02
N LEU A 178 4.76 16.63 2.59
CA LEU A 178 3.61 17.51 2.39
C LEU A 178 3.53 17.96 0.93
N TYR A 179 4.63 18.42 0.36
CA TYR A 179 4.70 18.82 -1.06
C TYR A 179 4.24 17.71 -2.01
N THR A 180 4.76 16.49 -1.86
CA THR A 180 4.41 15.39 -2.77
C THR A 180 2.94 15.00 -2.63
N PHE A 181 2.39 15.07 -1.41
CA PHE A 181 0.97 14.81 -1.17
C PHE A 181 0.06 15.91 -1.77
N GLU A 182 0.41 17.18 -1.58
CA GLU A 182 -0.27 18.33 -2.19
C GLU A 182 -0.26 18.22 -3.72
N LEU A 183 0.90 17.93 -4.29
CA LEU A 183 1.07 17.74 -5.72
C LEU A 183 0.20 16.57 -6.21
N ALA A 184 0.20 15.43 -5.53
CA ALA A 184 -0.63 14.28 -5.91
C ALA A 184 -2.14 14.61 -5.85
N CYS A 185 -2.59 15.33 -4.81
CA CYS A 185 -3.98 15.79 -4.72
C CYS A 185 -4.35 16.71 -5.89
N ARG A 186 -3.43 17.59 -6.28
CA ARG A 186 -3.62 18.52 -7.40
C ARG A 186 -3.67 17.80 -8.75
N LEU A 187 -2.75 16.88 -9.00
CA LEU A 187 -2.66 16.13 -10.26
C LEU A 187 -3.82 15.15 -10.45
N PHE A 188 -4.24 14.46 -9.38
CA PHE A 188 -5.25 13.40 -9.51
C PHE A 188 -6.69 13.89 -9.41
N MET A 189 -6.94 15.00 -8.70
CA MET A 189 -8.30 15.46 -8.39
C MET A 189 -8.51 16.97 -8.59
N SER A 190 -7.50 17.72 -9.02
CA SER A 190 -7.52 19.18 -9.06
C SER A 190 -7.96 19.81 -7.72
N LEU A 191 -7.59 19.17 -6.60
CA LEU A 191 -7.97 19.65 -5.26
C LEU A 191 -7.06 20.82 -4.86
N GLU A 192 -7.66 21.97 -4.55
CA GLU A 192 -6.95 23.22 -4.18
C GLU A 192 -7.22 23.67 -2.74
N ASP A 193 -8.33 23.21 -2.16
CA ASP A 193 -8.76 23.54 -0.81
C ASP A 193 -7.77 23.01 0.23
N GLN A 194 -7.05 23.94 0.87
CA GLN A 194 -5.99 23.65 1.83
C GLN A 194 -6.50 22.95 3.09
N GLU A 195 -7.73 23.25 3.52
CA GLU A 195 -8.31 22.60 4.69
C GLU A 195 -8.62 21.13 4.38
N GLN A 196 -9.18 20.85 3.20
CA GLN A 196 -9.43 19.49 2.74
C GLN A 196 -8.14 18.70 2.56
N ILE A 197 -7.11 19.29 1.95
CA ILE A 197 -5.79 18.66 1.79
C ILE A 197 -5.18 18.35 3.17
N SER A 198 -5.14 19.31 4.09
CA SER A 198 -4.61 19.13 5.44
C SER A 198 -5.31 18.01 6.21
N LYS A 199 -6.64 17.92 6.08
CA LYS A 199 -7.44 16.83 6.65
C LYS A 199 -7.10 15.47 6.04
N LEU A 200 -6.92 15.40 4.72
CA LEU A 200 -6.47 14.20 4.04
C LEU A 200 -5.08 13.78 4.50
N VAL A 201 -4.10 14.70 4.56
CA VAL A 201 -2.74 14.46 5.05
C VAL A 201 -2.78 13.83 6.45
N THR A 202 -3.58 14.41 7.35
CA THR A 202 -3.72 13.93 8.73
C THR A 202 -4.24 12.49 8.77
N LEU A 203 -5.27 12.17 7.98
CA LEU A 203 -5.82 10.82 7.90
C LEU A 203 -4.84 9.83 7.24
N PHE A 204 -4.13 10.25 6.18
CA PHE A 204 -3.13 9.43 5.50
C PHE A 204 -1.97 9.07 6.43
N ASN A 205 -1.51 9.99 7.27
CA ASN A 205 -0.49 9.70 8.28
C ASN A 205 -0.91 8.60 9.26
N VAL A 206 -2.20 8.49 9.59
CA VAL A 206 -2.73 7.39 10.42
C VAL A 206 -2.83 6.10 9.62
N PHE A 207 -3.29 6.17 8.38
CA PHE A 207 -3.40 5.04 7.45
C PHE A 207 -2.02 4.40 7.18
N LEU A 208 -1.00 5.18 6.82
CA LEU A 208 0.35 4.71 6.52
C LEU A 208 0.99 3.94 7.68
N LYS A 209 0.72 4.36 8.92
CA LYS A 209 1.25 3.69 10.13
C LYS A 209 0.65 2.29 10.37
N GLY A 210 -0.49 1.96 9.74
CA GLY A 210 -1.18 0.68 9.93
C GLY A 210 -1.34 -0.14 8.66
N ILE A 211 -0.99 0.37 7.48
CA ILE A 211 -1.20 -0.34 6.21
C ILE A 211 -0.40 -1.64 6.11
N ILE A 212 0.86 -1.63 6.54
CA ILE A 212 1.71 -2.83 6.65
C ILE A 212 1.79 -3.22 8.13
N SER A 213 0.70 -3.80 8.64
CA SER A 213 0.64 -4.31 10.01
C SER A 213 -0.14 -5.62 10.10
N VAL A 214 -0.08 -6.26 11.27
CA VAL A 214 -0.91 -7.44 11.56
C VAL A 214 -2.39 -7.01 11.51
N PRO A 215 -3.26 -7.68 10.72
CA PRO A 215 -4.64 -7.25 10.48
C PRO A 215 -5.59 -7.52 11.66
N ALA A 216 -5.18 -7.12 12.87
CA ALA A 216 -5.95 -7.27 14.11
C ALA A 216 -6.86 -6.05 14.32
N ASN A 217 -8.17 -6.22 14.09
CA ASN A 217 -9.16 -5.13 14.15
C ASN A 217 -9.72 -4.90 15.56
N PHE A 218 -8.85 -4.58 16.53
CA PHE A 218 -9.23 -4.31 17.92
C PHE A 218 -8.87 -2.88 18.33
N PRO A 219 -9.69 -2.19 19.15
CA PRO A 219 -9.36 -0.86 19.66
C PRO A 219 -7.95 -0.81 20.25
N GLY A 220 -7.16 0.19 19.82
CA GLY A 220 -5.77 0.37 20.25
C GLY A 220 -4.72 -0.12 19.24
N THR A 221 -5.05 -1.06 18.35
CA THR A 221 -4.08 -1.52 17.34
C THR A 221 -3.86 -0.48 16.24
N ARG A 222 -2.68 -0.53 15.59
CA ARG A 222 -2.38 0.33 14.42
C ARG A 222 -3.34 0.06 13.27
N PHE A 223 -3.65 -1.22 13.03
CA PHE A 223 -4.59 -1.63 11.99
C PHE A 223 -6.00 -1.07 12.22
N TYR A 224 -6.52 -1.12 13.45
CA TYR A 224 -7.83 -0.56 13.79
C TYR A 224 -7.90 0.95 13.50
N LYS A 225 -6.88 1.71 13.90
CA LYS A 225 -6.80 3.16 13.63
C LYS A 225 -6.72 3.42 12.12
N ALA A 226 -5.88 2.67 11.39
CA ALA A 226 -5.75 2.79 9.95
C ALA A 226 -7.06 2.45 9.21
N LYS A 227 -7.82 1.44 9.66
CA LYS A 227 -9.12 1.08 9.10
C LYS A 227 -10.13 2.23 9.24
N ARG A 228 -10.21 2.85 10.41
CA ARG A 228 -11.07 4.03 10.61
C ARG A 228 -10.64 5.23 9.78
N ALA A 229 -9.34 5.50 9.71
CA ALA A 229 -8.79 6.56 8.86
C ALA A 229 -9.12 6.31 7.39
N THR A 230 -8.99 5.07 6.94
CA THR A 230 -9.33 4.66 5.57
C THR A 230 -10.81 4.89 5.26
N SER A 231 -11.71 4.53 6.16
CA SER A 231 -13.15 4.83 5.99
C SER A 231 -13.40 6.34 5.88
N ALA A 232 -12.75 7.16 6.71
CA ALA A 232 -12.88 8.61 6.64
C ALA A 232 -12.33 9.19 5.32
N ILE A 233 -11.17 8.71 4.86
CA ILE A 233 -10.61 9.11 3.56
C ILE A 233 -11.55 8.75 2.42
N LYS A 234 -12.03 7.49 2.37
CA LYS A 234 -12.94 7.04 1.32
C LYS A 234 -14.22 7.87 1.29
N ASN A 235 -14.76 8.26 2.43
CA ASN A 235 -15.93 9.15 2.50
C ASN A 235 -15.64 10.55 1.92
N GLN A 236 -14.45 11.11 2.14
CA GLN A 236 -14.06 12.38 1.53
C GLN A 236 -13.88 12.25 0.01
N LEU A 237 -13.17 11.20 -0.43
CA LEU A 237 -12.95 10.93 -1.84
C LEU A 237 -14.28 10.68 -2.58
N GLN A 238 -15.24 9.97 -1.97
CA GLN A 238 -16.58 9.78 -2.54
C GLN A 238 -17.30 11.12 -2.79
N LYS A 239 -17.19 12.09 -1.87
CA LYS A 239 -17.77 13.42 -2.07
C LYS A 239 -17.14 14.12 -3.26
N ILE A 240 -15.81 14.09 -3.37
CA ILE A 240 -15.06 14.68 -4.49
C ILE A 240 -15.47 14.01 -5.82
N VAL A 241 -15.58 12.68 -5.86
CA VAL A 241 -16.00 11.91 -7.04
C VAL A 241 -17.40 12.33 -7.50
N ARG A 242 -18.36 12.44 -6.57
CA ARG A 242 -19.75 12.86 -6.88
C ARG A 242 -19.83 14.29 -7.36
N GLN A 243 -19.12 15.20 -6.69
CA GLN A 243 -19.01 16.60 -7.13
C GLN A 243 -18.42 16.69 -8.54
N ARG A 244 -17.37 15.92 -8.82
CA ARG A 244 -16.75 15.90 -10.15
C ARG A 244 -17.69 15.34 -11.22
N ARG A 245 -18.43 14.28 -10.91
CA ARG A 245 -19.45 13.72 -11.81
C ARG A 245 -20.50 14.77 -12.18
N ALA A 246 -21.08 15.44 -11.18
CA ALA A 246 -22.05 16.51 -11.42
C ALA A 246 -21.46 17.65 -12.26
N ALA A 247 -20.20 18.05 -11.99
CA ALA A 247 -19.52 19.09 -12.78
C ALA A 247 -19.32 18.68 -14.25
N LEU A 248 -19.04 17.41 -14.53
CA LEU A 248 -18.92 16.89 -15.90
C LEU A 248 -20.29 16.88 -16.60
N GLU A 249 -21.35 16.48 -15.91
CA GLU A 249 -22.73 16.51 -16.42
C GLU A 249 -23.17 17.94 -16.76
N HIS A 250 -22.85 18.91 -15.90
CA HIS A 250 -23.12 20.34 -16.12
C HIS A 250 -22.11 21.06 -17.02
N ARG A 251 -21.11 20.34 -17.57
CA ARG A 251 -20.04 20.88 -18.43
C ARG A 251 -19.22 22.02 -17.79
N THR A 252 -19.17 22.08 -16.47
CA THR A 252 -18.28 22.98 -15.71
C THR A 252 -16.90 22.36 -15.46
N ALA A 253 -16.75 21.07 -15.77
CA ALA A 253 -15.51 20.30 -15.74
C ALA A 253 -15.25 19.66 -17.12
N VAL A 254 -13.98 19.40 -17.44
CA VAL A 254 -13.61 18.69 -18.68
C VAL A 254 -12.99 17.32 -18.38
N PRO A 255 -13.23 16.29 -19.23
CA PRO A 255 -12.65 14.95 -19.12
C PRO A 255 -11.13 14.90 -18.92
N SER A 256 -10.41 15.84 -19.53
CA SER A 256 -8.95 15.83 -19.60
C SER A 256 -8.25 16.62 -18.49
N GLN A 257 -8.97 17.24 -17.55
CA GLN A 257 -8.34 18.14 -16.58
C GLN A 257 -7.51 17.42 -15.51
N ASP A 258 -7.93 16.22 -15.10
CA ASP A 258 -7.25 15.39 -14.11
C ASP A 258 -7.63 13.91 -14.23
N LEU A 259 -6.93 13.07 -13.45
CA LEU A 259 -7.13 11.63 -13.46
C LEU A 259 -8.55 11.24 -13.09
N LEU A 260 -9.11 11.87 -12.05
CA LEU A 260 -10.46 11.58 -11.59
C LEU A 260 -11.49 11.79 -12.70
N SER A 261 -11.37 12.90 -13.44
CA SER A 261 -12.24 13.21 -14.57
C SER A 261 -12.10 12.17 -15.67
N HIS A 262 -10.87 11.74 -15.97
CA HIS A 262 -10.60 10.68 -16.93
C HIS A 262 -11.23 9.34 -16.51
N LEU A 263 -11.04 8.90 -15.26
CA LEU A 263 -11.58 7.64 -14.75
C LEU A 263 -13.12 7.61 -14.71
N LEU A 264 -13.78 8.77 -14.65
CA LEU A 264 -15.23 8.88 -14.67
C LEU A 264 -15.85 8.69 -16.06
N VAL A 265 -15.09 8.93 -17.12
CA VAL A 265 -15.61 9.00 -18.50
C VAL A 265 -14.90 8.07 -19.48
N ALA A 266 -13.78 7.46 -19.08
CA ALA A 266 -13.08 6.47 -19.88
C ALA A 266 -13.70 5.08 -19.66
N PRO A 267 -14.34 4.48 -20.68
CA PRO A 267 -14.72 3.08 -20.60
C PRO A 267 -13.48 2.20 -20.77
N ASP A 268 -13.60 0.96 -20.31
CA ASP A 268 -12.65 -0.09 -20.61
C ASP A 268 -12.80 -0.59 -22.07
N GLU A 269 -11.97 -1.55 -22.47
CA GLU A 269 -12.00 -2.12 -23.84
C GLU A 269 -13.33 -2.78 -24.22
N ASN A 270 -14.15 -3.15 -23.24
CA ASN A 270 -15.47 -3.75 -23.43
C ASN A 270 -16.60 -2.72 -23.33
N GLY A 271 -16.29 -1.43 -23.25
CA GLY A 271 -17.27 -0.36 -23.09
C GLY A 271 -17.80 -0.17 -21.65
N LYS A 272 -17.22 -0.86 -20.66
CA LYS A 272 -17.68 -0.80 -19.26
C LYS A 272 -16.93 0.30 -18.49
N PHE A 273 -17.71 1.12 -17.79
CA PHE A 273 -17.16 2.17 -16.92
C PHE A 273 -16.76 1.64 -15.54
N MET A 274 -15.74 2.27 -14.97
CA MET A 274 -15.31 1.97 -13.60
C MET A 274 -16.39 2.40 -12.59
N SER A 275 -16.69 1.53 -11.62
CA SER A 275 -17.65 1.87 -10.57
C SER A 275 -17.07 2.88 -9.57
N GLU A 276 -17.93 3.72 -8.98
CA GLU A 276 -17.53 4.73 -7.99
C GLU A 276 -16.64 4.17 -6.86
N PRO A 277 -16.96 3.01 -6.22
CA PRO A 277 -16.09 2.43 -5.20
C PRO A 277 -14.68 2.10 -5.70
N VAL A 278 -14.55 1.66 -6.96
CA VAL A 278 -13.26 1.29 -7.57
C VAL A 278 -12.46 2.54 -7.92
N ILE A 279 -13.11 3.59 -8.43
CA ILE A 279 -12.46 4.91 -8.64
C ILE A 279 -11.91 5.44 -7.32
N VAL A 280 -12.71 5.43 -6.25
CA VAL A 280 -12.29 5.86 -4.91
C VAL A 280 -11.09 5.06 -4.40
N ASN A 281 -11.12 3.73 -4.53
CA ASN A 281 -10.02 2.89 -4.10
C ASN A 281 -8.74 3.12 -4.94
N ASN A 282 -8.87 3.39 -6.23
CA ASN A 282 -7.75 3.71 -7.10
C ASN A 282 -7.11 5.06 -6.74
N ILE A 283 -7.91 6.10 -6.51
CA ILE A 283 -7.38 7.40 -6.05
C ILE A 283 -6.70 7.26 -4.68
N LEU A 284 -7.30 6.55 -3.73
CA LEU A 284 -6.66 6.24 -2.44
C LEU A 284 -5.31 5.53 -2.63
N MET A 285 -5.25 4.54 -3.51
CA MET A 285 -4.02 3.77 -3.79
C MET A 285 -2.95 4.63 -4.47
N LEU A 286 -3.32 5.52 -5.40
CA LEU A 286 -2.35 6.43 -6.03
C LEU A 286 -1.81 7.46 -5.04
N LEU A 287 -2.67 8.03 -4.20
CA LEU A 287 -2.25 8.92 -3.11
C LEU A 287 -1.39 8.21 -2.06
N PHE A 288 -1.47 6.87 -1.96
CA PHE A 288 -0.59 6.06 -1.11
C PHE A 288 0.81 5.87 -1.73
N CYS A 289 0.97 5.94 -3.04
CA CYS A 289 2.26 5.72 -3.71
C CYS A 289 3.20 6.92 -3.71
N TRP A 290 2.68 8.14 -3.52
CA TRP A 290 3.43 9.42 -3.55
C TRP A 290 3.90 10.08 -2.22
N PRO A 291 3.47 9.66 -1.00
CA PRO A 291 3.84 10.31 0.27
C PRO A 291 5.08 9.70 0.96
#